data_AF-A0A1F3LJL8-F1
#
_entry.id   AF-A0A1F3LJL8-F1
#
_cell.length_a   1.000
_cell.length_b   1.000
_cell.length_c   1.000
_cell.angle_alpha   90.00
_cell.angle_beta   90.00
_cell.angle_gamma   90.00
#
_symmetry.space_group_name_H-M   'P 1'
#
loop_
_entity.id
_entity.type
_entity.pdbx_description
1 polymer ?
#
loop_
_entity_poly.entity_id
_entity_poly.type
_entity_poly.pdbx_seq_one_letter_code
_entity_poly.pdbx_strand_id
1 'polypeptide(L)'
;MKRILLLVIIAGITFLVILFARKPELISDIWIWLIGLSGLIVKGFQYIIEYFKDLFNPAPKPGANENTETEAKPRDLFSGTSLKLLRISDDGKTTIGLLFVNNRFYCYTLEDARREVKIPGETRIPAGTYLITFRKELSELTQKYRDLYPDWFSFHLQLNNVPEFDLVYLHNGGDHTDTEGCILVSDSIQVQNKNTMLTNSRITFRRLYEFISEQLSGGTACRIIIQDENWINDLKPST
;
A
#
# COMPACT_ATOMS: atom_id res chain seq x y z
N MET A 1 65.75 -14.44 -5.73
CA MET A 1 64.44 -13.77 -5.50
C MET A 1 63.34 -14.74 -5.04
N LYS A 2 63.03 -15.84 -5.76
CA LYS A 2 61.96 -16.78 -5.36
C LYS A 2 62.09 -17.40 -3.96
N ARG A 3 63.30 -17.69 -3.48
CA ARG A 3 63.55 -18.25 -2.13
C ARG A 3 63.31 -17.25 -1.00
N ILE A 4 63.63 -15.97 -1.22
CA ILE A 4 63.36 -14.90 -0.24
C ILE A 4 61.86 -14.64 -0.17
N LEU A 5 61.19 -14.63 -1.33
CA LEU A 5 59.73 -14.53 -1.39
C LEU A 5 59.04 -15.67 -0.63
N LEU A 6 59.52 -16.91 -0.79
CA LEU A 6 59.01 -18.07 -0.05
C LEU A 6 59.18 -17.91 1.47
N LEU A 7 60.36 -17.47 1.93
CA LEU A 7 60.62 -17.27 3.36
C LEU A 7 59.76 -16.17 3.97
N VAL A 8 59.53 -15.07 3.24
CA VAL A 8 58.65 -13.98 3.68
C VAL A 8 57.19 -14.45 3.78
N ILE A 9 56.72 -15.26 2.82
CA ILE A 9 55.37 -15.85 2.87
C ILE A 9 55.22 -16.77 4.09
N ILE A 10 56.20 -17.66 4.33
CA ILE A 10 56.17 -18.58 5.47
C ILE A 10 56.18 -17.80 6.80
N ALA A 11 57.02 -16.77 6.92
CA ALA A 11 57.05 -15.91 8.10
C ALA A 11 55.70 -15.19 8.31
N GLY A 12 55.10 -14.67 7.24
CA GLY A 12 53.79 -14.01 7.29
C GLY A 12 52.66 -14.95 7.72
N ILE A 13 52.61 -16.17 7.17
CA ILE A 13 51.63 -17.19 7.56
C ILE A 13 51.82 -17.56 9.03
N THR A 14 53.06 -17.78 9.46
CA THR A 14 53.36 -18.14 10.86
C THR A 14 52.94 -17.03 11.82
N PHE A 15 53.20 -15.77 11.45
CA PHE A 15 52.74 -14.62 12.22
C PHE A 15 51.21 -14.53 12.30
N LEU A 16 50.50 -14.73 11.19
CA LEU A 16 49.03 -14.74 11.16
C LEU A 16 48.46 -15.86 12.04
N VAL A 17 49.02 -17.06 11.98
CA VAL A 17 48.60 -18.18 12.84
C VAL A 17 48.77 -17.83 14.32
N ILE A 18 49.90 -17.24 14.71
CA ILE A 18 50.15 -16.80 16.09
C ILE A 18 49.20 -15.66 16.50
N LEU A 19 48.95 -14.70 15.61
CA LEU A 19 48.05 -13.57 15.84
C LEU A 19 46.63 -14.06 16.14
N PHE A 20 46.11 -14.95 15.29
CA PHE A 20 44.76 -15.50 15.43
C PHE A 20 44.63 -16.47 16.60
N ALA A 21 45.70 -17.20 16.95
CA ALA A 21 45.71 -18.04 18.15
C ALA A 21 45.72 -17.23 19.45
N ARG A 22 46.37 -16.04 19.47
CA ARG A 22 46.41 -15.15 20.64
C ARG A 22 45.19 -14.24 20.76
N LYS A 23 44.52 -13.95 19.65
CA LYS A 23 43.36 -13.05 19.58
C LYS A 23 42.26 -13.67 18.71
N PRO A 24 41.58 -14.72 19.21
CA PRO A 24 40.50 -15.38 18.47
C PRO A 24 39.34 -14.44 18.13
N GLU A 25 39.15 -13.35 18.89
CA GLU A 25 38.14 -12.32 18.64
C GLU A 25 38.32 -11.61 17.27
N LEU A 26 39.54 -11.53 16.76
CA LEU A 26 39.79 -10.94 15.43
C LEU A 26 39.19 -11.79 14.31
N ILE A 27 39.06 -13.10 14.51
CA ILE A 27 38.45 -14.01 13.54
C ILE A 27 36.96 -13.69 13.44
N SER A 28 36.26 -13.58 14.59
CA SER A 28 34.83 -13.26 14.60
C SER A 28 34.52 -11.91 13.98
N ASP A 29 35.34 -10.89 14.26
CA ASP A 29 35.13 -9.56 13.69
C ASP A 29 35.31 -9.59 12.17
N ILE A 30 36.38 -10.20 11.66
CA ILE A 30 36.62 -10.33 10.20
C ILE A 30 35.50 -11.13 9.53
N TRP A 31 35.00 -12.18 10.16
CA TRP A 31 33.88 -12.97 9.62
C TRP A 31 32.58 -12.17 9.54
N ILE A 32 32.27 -11.32 10.52
CA ILE A 32 31.08 -10.45 10.48
C ILE A 32 31.19 -9.44 9.33
N TRP A 33 32.37 -8.84 9.14
CA TRP A 33 32.62 -7.94 8.01
C TRP A 33 32.56 -8.65 6.66
N LEU A 34 33.05 -9.89 6.54
CA LEU A 34 32.97 -10.69 5.31
C LEU A 34 31.52 -11.06 4.96
N ILE A 35 30.71 -11.45 5.95
CA ILE A 35 29.29 -11.76 5.74
C ILE A 35 28.54 -10.48 5.34
N GLY A 36 28.77 -9.36 6.02
CA GLY A 36 28.18 -8.07 5.66
C GLY A 36 28.57 -7.59 4.26
N LEU A 37 29.83 -7.75 3.87
CA LEU A 37 30.34 -7.40 2.54
C LEU A 37 29.78 -8.33 1.46
N SER A 38 29.57 -9.61 1.76
CA SER A 38 29.01 -10.56 0.79
C SER A 38 27.60 -10.16 0.33
N GLY A 39 26.76 -9.65 1.23
CA GLY A 39 25.44 -9.13 0.89
C GLY A 39 25.51 -7.91 -0.04
N LEU A 40 26.47 -7.01 0.18
CA LEU A 40 26.71 -5.84 -0.68
C LEU A 40 27.21 -6.25 -2.07
N ILE A 41 28.08 -7.26 -2.15
CA ILE A 41 28.59 -7.80 -3.42
C ILE A 41 27.46 -8.45 -4.22
N VAL A 42 26.58 -9.23 -3.60
CA VAL A 42 25.43 -9.85 -4.29
C VAL A 42 24.46 -8.80 -4.84
N LYS A 43 24.12 -7.78 -4.04
CA LYS A 43 23.22 -6.70 -4.47
C LYS A 43 23.86 -5.85 -5.57
N GLY A 44 25.15 -5.58 -5.48
CA GLY A 44 25.91 -4.90 -6.53
C GLY A 44 25.99 -5.70 -7.82
N PHE A 45 26.16 -7.03 -7.74
CA PHE A 45 26.24 -7.89 -8.91
C PHE A 45 24.90 -7.99 -9.65
N GLN A 46 23.77 -8.03 -8.93
CA GLN A 46 22.43 -7.95 -9.53
C GLN A 46 22.23 -6.63 -10.29
N TYR A 47 22.62 -5.51 -9.68
CA TYR A 47 22.51 -4.18 -10.30
C TYR A 47 23.39 -4.04 -11.56
N ILE A 48 24.60 -4.60 -11.53
CA ILE A 48 25.51 -4.61 -12.69
C ILE A 48 24.97 -5.48 -13.81
N ILE A 49 24.39 -6.65 -13.51
CA ILE A 49 23.77 -7.51 -14.53
C ILE A 49 22.57 -6.81 -15.19
N GLU A 50 21.72 -6.14 -14.43
CA GLU A 50 20.58 -5.38 -14.99
C GLU A 50 21.06 -4.23 -15.88
N TYR A 51 22.06 -3.46 -15.42
CA TYR A 51 22.65 -2.36 -16.19
C TYR A 51 23.29 -2.81 -17.51
N PHE A 52 23.98 -3.95 -17.53
CA PHE A 52 24.58 -4.49 -18.75
C PHE A 52 23.56 -5.18 -19.66
N LYS A 53 22.47 -5.75 -19.14
CA LYS A 53 21.37 -6.29 -19.96
C LYS A 53 20.71 -5.18 -20.78
N ASP A 54 20.50 -4.01 -20.20
CA ASP A 54 19.93 -2.85 -20.91
C ASP A 54 20.88 -2.27 -21.97
N LEU A 55 22.20 -2.38 -21.77
CA LEU A 55 23.20 -1.92 -22.74
C LEU A 55 23.39 -2.87 -23.94
N PHE A 56 23.16 -4.17 -23.76
CA PHE A 56 23.39 -5.19 -24.79
C PHE A 56 22.11 -5.72 -25.46
N ASN A 57 20.93 -5.23 -25.07
CA ASN A 57 19.70 -5.48 -25.82
C ASN A 57 19.62 -4.51 -27.01
N PRO A 58 19.81 -4.97 -28.26
CA PRO A 58 19.58 -4.11 -29.40
C PRO A 58 18.08 -3.79 -29.50
N ALA A 59 17.74 -2.53 -29.75
CA ALA A 59 16.36 -2.11 -29.99
C ALA A 59 15.71 -2.98 -31.08
N PRO A 60 14.42 -3.36 -30.94
CA PRO A 60 13.76 -4.19 -31.92
C PRO A 60 13.62 -3.42 -33.24
N LYS A 61 14.03 -4.07 -34.35
CA LYS A 61 13.80 -3.56 -35.70
C LYS A 61 12.28 -3.55 -36.00
N PRO A 62 11.75 -2.54 -36.69
CA PRO A 62 10.35 -2.51 -37.06
C PRO A 62 10.13 -3.45 -38.26
N GLY A 63 9.34 -4.50 -38.09
CA GLY A 63 8.93 -5.32 -39.23
C GLY A 63 8.21 -6.63 -38.88
N ALA A 64 6.92 -6.64 -39.21
CA ALA A 64 6.10 -7.78 -39.63
C ALA A 64 5.69 -8.84 -38.60
N ASN A 65 4.42 -8.69 -38.17
CA ASN A 65 3.39 -9.72 -38.07
C ASN A 65 3.73 -11.02 -37.32
N GLU A 66 3.29 -11.10 -36.06
CA GLU A 66 2.80 -12.36 -35.49
C GLU A 66 1.76 -12.06 -34.41
N ASN A 67 0.54 -12.54 -34.67
CA ASN A 67 -0.61 -12.48 -33.78
C ASN A 67 -0.27 -13.24 -32.50
N THR A 68 0.16 -12.50 -31.48
CA THR A 68 0.17 -13.01 -30.11
C THR A 68 -0.87 -12.19 -29.37
N GLU A 69 -2.08 -12.73 -29.26
CA GLU A 69 -3.08 -12.29 -28.29
C GLU A 69 -2.44 -12.45 -26.91
N THR A 70 -1.77 -11.40 -26.48
CA THR A 70 -1.47 -11.19 -25.08
C THR A 70 -2.84 -11.01 -24.45
N GLU A 71 -3.24 -11.89 -23.53
CA GLU A 71 -4.39 -11.65 -22.65
C GLU A 71 -4.15 -10.33 -21.89
N ALA A 72 -4.49 -9.22 -22.53
CA ALA A 72 -4.50 -7.92 -21.93
C ALA A 72 -5.62 -7.97 -20.90
N LYS A 73 -5.24 -7.86 -19.62
CA LYS A 73 -6.17 -7.57 -18.53
C LYS A 73 -7.20 -6.55 -19.05
N PRO A 74 -8.52 -6.84 -18.96
CA PRO A 74 -9.55 -6.00 -19.56
C PRO A 74 -9.27 -4.55 -19.23
N ARG A 75 -9.10 -3.73 -20.27
CA ARG A 75 -8.83 -2.31 -20.08
C ARG A 75 -10.06 -1.73 -19.39
N ASP A 76 -9.88 -1.28 -18.16
CA ASP A 76 -10.95 -0.68 -17.39
C ASP A 76 -11.39 0.61 -18.09
N LEU A 77 -12.55 0.56 -18.75
CA LEU A 77 -13.08 1.62 -19.63
C LEU A 77 -13.72 2.78 -18.86
N PHE A 78 -13.65 2.77 -17.53
CA PHE A 78 -14.23 3.84 -16.72
C PHE A 78 -13.53 5.18 -16.96
N SER A 79 -14.32 6.17 -17.38
CA SER A 79 -13.88 7.56 -17.52
C SER A 79 -14.44 8.37 -16.35
N GLY A 80 -13.56 8.78 -15.43
CA GLY A 80 -13.94 9.56 -14.25
C GLY A 80 -12.87 9.55 -13.17
N THR A 81 -13.23 10.00 -11.97
CA THR A 81 -12.35 9.94 -10.81
C THR A 81 -12.42 8.56 -10.17
N SER A 82 -11.27 7.92 -9.99
CA SER A 82 -11.19 6.59 -9.39
C SER A 82 -10.44 6.63 -8.06
N LEU A 83 -11.12 6.18 -7.01
CA LEU A 83 -10.52 5.83 -5.74
C LEU A 83 -10.11 4.35 -5.78
N LYS A 84 -9.00 4.02 -5.14
CA LYS A 84 -8.57 2.64 -4.90
C LYS A 84 -8.23 2.48 -3.44
N LEU A 85 -8.94 1.60 -2.74
CA LEU A 85 -8.67 1.19 -1.37
C LEU A 85 -8.00 -0.18 -1.41
N LEU A 86 -6.76 -0.23 -0.92
CA LEU A 86 -6.04 -1.48 -0.71
C LEU A 86 -6.06 -1.82 0.77
N ARG A 87 -6.72 -2.91 1.16
CA ARG A 87 -6.67 -3.42 2.54
C ARG A 87 -5.30 -4.04 2.76
N ILE A 88 -4.65 -3.69 3.86
CA ILE A 88 -3.26 -4.11 4.13
C ILE A 88 -3.13 -4.97 5.38
N SER A 89 -4.10 -4.91 6.29
CA SER A 89 -4.11 -5.71 7.52
C SER A 89 -5.52 -5.78 8.10
N ASP A 90 -5.84 -6.92 8.71
CA ASP A 90 -7.03 -7.14 9.54
C ASP A 90 -6.59 -7.84 10.82
N ASP A 91 -6.93 -7.26 11.97
CA ASP A 91 -6.54 -7.79 13.30
C ASP A 91 -7.67 -8.54 14.03
N GLY A 92 -8.78 -8.82 13.32
CA GLY A 92 -10.00 -9.43 13.85
C GLY A 92 -10.96 -8.43 14.51
N LYS A 93 -10.55 -7.17 14.69
CA LYS A 93 -11.41 -6.07 15.15
C LYS A 93 -11.52 -4.95 14.13
N THR A 94 -10.44 -4.66 13.44
CA THR A 94 -10.28 -3.51 12.56
C THR A 94 -9.54 -3.93 11.30
N THR A 95 -9.98 -3.42 10.16
CA THR A 95 -9.24 -3.48 8.91
C THR A 95 -8.57 -2.15 8.63
N ILE A 96 -7.28 -2.18 8.33
CA ILE A 96 -6.49 -1.03 7.91
C ILE A 96 -6.25 -1.10 6.41
N GLY A 97 -6.38 0.05 5.74
CA GLY A 97 -6.12 0.17 4.31
C GLY A 97 -5.40 1.44 3.91
N LEU A 98 -5.06 1.50 2.62
CA LEU A 98 -4.46 2.63 1.94
C LEU A 98 -5.42 3.11 0.86
N LEU A 99 -5.80 4.38 0.91
CA LEU A 99 -6.63 5.02 -0.10
C LEU A 99 -5.75 5.76 -1.10
N PHE A 100 -6.00 5.51 -2.38
CA PHE A 100 -5.40 6.21 -3.50
C PHE A 100 -6.48 6.96 -4.26
N VAL A 101 -6.17 8.17 -4.72
CA VAL A 101 -7.01 8.95 -5.62
C VAL A 101 -6.22 9.14 -6.92
N ASN A 102 -6.76 8.68 -8.04
CA ASN A 102 -6.10 8.75 -9.35
C ASN A 102 -4.65 8.21 -9.30
N ASN A 103 -4.48 7.04 -8.68
CA ASN A 103 -3.22 6.31 -8.50
C ASN A 103 -2.15 7.02 -7.64
N ARG A 104 -2.51 8.09 -6.93
CA ARG A 104 -1.63 8.72 -5.93
C ARG A 104 -2.10 8.35 -4.54
N PHE A 105 -1.16 7.95 -3.68
CA PHE A 105 -1.48 7.73 -2.27
C PHE A 105 -2.10 8.99 -1.70
N TYR A 106 -3.22 8.84 -1.00
CA TYR A 106 -3.98 9.93 -0.45
C TYR A 106 -3.98 9.89 1.08
N CYS A 107 -4.48 8.80 1.67
CA CYS A 107 -4.56 8.66 3.12
C CYS A 107 -4.66 7.19 3.55
N TYR A 108 -4.70 6.96 4.85
CA TYR A 108 -5.04 5.67 5.43
C TYR A 108 -6.54 5.53 5.66
N THR A 109 -7.01 4.28 5.69
CA THR A 109 -8.39 3.94 6.03
C THR A 109 -8.50 3.02 7.23
N LEU A 110 -9.64 3.11 7.92
CA LEU A 110 -10.06 2.18 8.96
C LEU A 110 -11.49 1.72 8.65
N GLU A 111 -11.69 0.40 8.67
CA GLU A 111 -12.99 -0.25 8.54
C GLU A 111 -13.15 -1.27 9.67
N ASP A 112 -14.35 -1.84 9.82
CA ASP A 112 -14.59 -3.01 10.67
C ASP A 112 -13.73 -4.22 10.27
N ALA A 113 -13.77 -5.29 11.05
CA ALA A 113 -13.11 -6.55 10.70
C ALA A 113 -13.82 -7.29 9.56
N ARG A 114 -13.11 -8.20 8.91
CA ARG A 114 -13.69 -9.21 8.02
C ARG A 114 -14.48 -10.22 8.85
N ARG A 115 -15.71 -10.49 8.43
CA ARG A 115 -16.54 -11.60 8.93
C ARG A 115 -17.08 -12.38 7.74
N GLU A 116 -17.18 -13.71 7.89
CA GLU A 116 -17.80 -14.59 6.89
C GLU A 116 -19.33 -14.39 6.83
N VAL A 117 -19.93 -14.02 7.96
CA VAL A 117 -21.35 -13.68 8.09
C VAL A 117 -21.44 -12.28 8.67
N LYS A 118 -22.26 -11.41 8.05
CA LYS A 118 -22.42 -10.03 8.49
C LYS A 118 -22.95 -9.96 9.93
N ILE A 119 -22.19 -9.27 10.77
CA ILE A 119 -22.59 -8.81 12.10
C ILE A 119 -22.67 -7.28 12.04
N PRO A 120 -23.86 -6.67 12.31
CA PRO A 120 -24.03 -5.23 12.33
C PRO A 120 -23.00 -4.54 13.23
N GLY A 121 -22.32 -3.50 12.73
CA GLY A 121 -21.32 -2.77 13.49
C GLY A 121 -19.98 -3.49 13.70
N GLU A 122 -19.77 -4.66 13.11
CA GLU A 122 -18.54 -5.44 13.28
C GLU A 122 -17.99 -6.01 11.95
N THR A 123 -18.61 -5.69 10.82
CA THR A 123 -18.27 -6.30 9.53
C THR A 123 -17.98 -5.26 8.47
N ARG A 124 -16.79 -5.33 7.87
CA ARG A 124 -16.43 -4.51 6.70
C ARG A 124 -17.22 -4.91 5.47
N ILE A 125 -17.41 -3.96 4.56
CA ILE A 125 -18.07 -4.22 3.28
C ILE A 125 -17.25 -5.18 2.39
N PRO A 126 -17.86 -5.93 1.46
CA PRO A 126 -17.11 -6.81 0.57
C PRO A 126 -16.20 -6.03 -0.37
N ALA A 127 -15.06 -6.62 -0.76
CA ALA A 127 -14.23 -6.08 -1.83
C ALA A 127 -15.02 -6.03 -3.15
N GLY A 128 -14.75 -5.04 -4.00
CA GLY A 128 -15.56 -4.78 -5.18
C GLY A 128 -15.37 -3.37 -5.74
N THR A 129 -16.18 -3.03 -6.75
CA THR A 129 -16.20 -1.70 -7.36
C THR A 129 -17.55 -1.06 -7.11
N TYR A 130 -17.55 0.11 -6.48
CA TYR A 130 -18.77 0.82 -6.09
C TYR A 130 -18.77 2.24 -6.64
N LEU A 131 -19.90 2.68 -7.18
CA LEU A 131 -20.10 4.08 -7.56
C LEU A 131 -20.27 4.94 -6.30
N ILE A 132 -19.72 6.14 -6.33
CA ILE A 132 -19.87 7.13 -5.28
C ILE A 132 -20.87 8.19 -5.74
N THR A 133 -21.90 8.46 -4.93
CA THR A 133 -22.87 9.52 -5.21
C THR A 133 -23.23 10.28 -3.93
N PHE A 134 -23.79 11.48 -4.08
CA PHE A 134 -24.45 12.15 -2.96
C PHE A 134 -25.71 11.40 -2.55
N ARG A 135 -25.83 11.09 -1.26
CA ARG A 135 -27.09 10.66 -0.66
C ARG A 135 -27.99 11.87 -0.43
N LYS A 136 -28.83 12.22 -1.41
CA LYS A 136 -29.70 13.42 -1.36
C LYS A 136 -30.97 13.25 -0.50
N GLU A 137 -30.85 12.47 0.57
CA GLU A 137 -31.91 12.28 1.57
C GLU A 137 -31.48 12.92 2.88
N LEU A 138 -32.37 13.68 3.51
CA LEU A 138 -32.10 14.31 4.80
C LEU A 138 -32.28 13.27 5.91
N SER A 139 -31.17 12.75 6.44
CA SER A 139 -31.13 11.94 7.66
C SER A 139 -30.66 12.77 8.87
N GLU A 140 -30.92 12.29 10.08
CA GLU A 140 -30.42 12.92 11.31
C GLU A 140 -28.89 13.09 11.29
N LEU A 141 -28.16 12.08 10.80
CA LEU A 141 -26.71 12.15 10.63
C LEU A 141 -26.31 13.25 9.63
N THR A 142 -27.02 13.37 8.51
CA THR A 142 -26.77 14.42 7.50
C THR A 142 -27.01 15.80 8.08
N GLN A 143 -28.09 15.99 8.85
CA GLN A 143 -28.36 17.25 9.52
C GLN A 143 -27.25 17.57 10.54
N LYS A 144 -26.86 16.61 11.38
CA LYS A 144 -25.75 16.76 12.33
C LYS A 144 -24.45 17.21 11.66
N TYR A 145 -24.08 16.60 10.53
CA TYR A 145 -22.87 16.99 9.80
C TYR A 145 -22.97 18.39 9.20
N ARG A 146 -24.15 18.80 8.70
CA ARG A 146 -24.37 20.18 8.23
C ARG A 146 -24.24 21.19 9.34
N ASP A 147 -24.77 20.89 10.52
CA ASP A 147 -24.69 21.79 11.67
C ASP A 147 -23.24 21.91 12.17
N LEU A 148 -22.47 20.80 12.13
CA LEU A 148 -21.05 20.80 12.50
C LEU A 148 -20.16 21.48 11.45
N TYR A 149 -20.50 21.34 10.17
CA TYR A 149 -19.66 21.69 9.01
C TYR A 149 -20.42 22.51 7.95
N PRO A 150 -21.07 23.63 8.31
CA PRO A 150 -22.00 24.34 7.43
C PRO A 150 -21.33 24.93 6.19
N ASP A 151 -20.03 25.22 6.26
CA ASP A 151 -19.30 25.91 5.18
C ASP A 151 -18.91 25.00 4.01
N TRP A 152 -18.83 23.68 4.23
CA TRP A 152 -18.23 22.76 3.24
C TRP A 152 -18.93 21.41 3.11
N PHE A 153 -19.84 21.04 4.02
CA PHE A 153 -20.57 19.79 3.94
C PHE A 153 -22.01 20.00 3.45
N SER A 154 -22.46 19.17 2.50
CA SER A 154 -23.84 19.21 1.98
C SER A 154 -24.59 17.89 2.22
N PHE A 155 -24.21 16.82 1.55
CA PHE A 155 -24.78 15.47 1.73
C PHE A 155 -23.67 14.45 1.85
N HIS A 156 -23.93 13.34 2.55
CA HIS A 156 -22.96 12.25 2.63
C HIS A 156 -22.63 11.68 1.24
N LEU A 157 -21.35 11.33 1.05
CA LEU A 157 -20.88 10.56 -0.11
C LEU A 157 -21.08 9.08 0.20
N GLN A 158 -21.99 8.42 -0.53
CA GLN A 158 -22.33 7.02 -0.33
C GLN A 158 -21.74 6.12 -1.41
N LEU A 159 -21.39 4.90 -1.03
CA LEU A 159 -21.13 3.79 -1.94
C LEU A 159 -22.46 3.14 -2.31
N ASN A 160 -22.72 2.97 -3.61
CA ASN A 160 -23.96 2.39 -4.11
C ASN A 160 -23.89 0.88 -4.28
N ASN A 161 -25.04 0.22 -4.07
CA ASN A 161 -25.24 -1.22 -4.31
C ASN A 161 -24.23 -2.11 -3.56
N VAL A 162 -23.95 -1.76 -2.31
CA VAL A 162 -23.08 -2.58 -1.45
C VAL A 162 -23.90 -3.80 -0.97
N PRO A 163 -23.48 -5.04 -1.27
CA PRO A 163 -24.25 -6.23 -0.89
C PRO A 163 -24.45 -6.31 0.62
N GLU A 164 -25.69 -6.48 1.07
CA GLU A 164 -26.06 -6.60 2.49
C GLU A 164 -25.79 -5.35 3.35
N PHE A 165 -25.36 -4.23 2.79
CA PHE A 165 -25.17 -2.97 3.53
C PHE A 165 -26.00 -1.84 2.92
N ASP A 166 -26.63 -1.07 3.79
CA ASP A 166 -27.20 0.22 3.46
C ASP A 166 -26.36 1.32 4.09
N LEU A 167 -26.40 2.53 3.52
CA LEU A 167 -25.83 3.74 4.13
C LEU A 167 -24.30 3.68 4.37
N VAL A 168 -23.55 3.12 3.44
CA VAL A 168 -22.08 3.06 3.51
C VAL A 168 -21.47 4.37 3.04
N TYR A 169 -20.75 5.07 3.92
CA TYR A 169 -20.13 6.36 3.64
C TYR A 169 -18.61 6.35 3.72
N LEU A 170 -18.01 7.33 3.05
CA LEU A 170 -16.66 7.82 3.37
C LEU A 170 -16.83 8.95 4.39
N HIS A 171 -16.20 8.87 5.56
CA HIS A 171 -16.28 9.93 6.56
C HIS A 171 -15.08 9.98 7.51
N ASN A 172 -15.04 11.00 8.37
CA ASN A 172 -14.09 11.06 9.47
C ASN A 172 -14.58 10.24 10.68
N GLY A 173 -13.64 9.67 11.41
CA GLY A 173 -13.85 9.04 12.71
C GLY A 173 -12.53 8.98 13.50
N GLY A 174 -12.60 8.60 14.76
CA GLY A 174 -11.46 8.38 15.64
C GLY A 174 -11.03 6.92 15.67
N ASP A 175 -11.97 5.98 15.73
CA ASP A 175 -11.68 4.55 15.76
C ASP A 175 -12.83 3.71 15.19
N HIS A 176 -12.70 2.38 15.24
CA HIS A 176 -13.71 1.42 14.75
C HIS A 176 -15.12 1.59 15.35
N THR A 177 -15.28 2.16 16.55
CA THR A 177 -16.60 2.38 17.15
C THR A 177 -17.39 3.50 16.47
N ASP A 178 -16.72 4.30 15.64
CA ASP A 178 -17.35 5.32 14.81
C ASP A 178 -17.84 4.78 13.46
N THR A 179 -17.78 3.47 13.21
CA THR A 179 -18.23 2.88 11.94
C THR A 179 -19.21 1.71 12.16
N GLU A 180 -20.18 1.60 11.25
CA GLU A 180 -21.07 0.45 11.11
C GLU A 180 -20.97 -0.10 9.67
N GLY A 181 -19.75 -0.43 9.24
CA GLY A 181 -19.41 -0.80 7.87
C GLY A 181 -19.03 0.37 6.94
N CYS A 182 -18.96 1.60 7.44
CA CYS A 182 -18.41 2.75 6.72
C CYS A 182 -16.88 2.72 6.64
N ILE A 183 -16.32 3.53 5.74
CA ILE A 183 -14.87 3.68 5.56
C ILE A 183 -14.43 4.99 6.20
N LEU A 184 -13.65 4.89 7.27
CA LEU A 184 -13.04 6.05 7.93
C LEU A 184 -11.75 6.44 7.21
N VAL A 185 -11.52 7.75 7.03
CA VAL A 185 -10.31 8.27 6.37
C VAL A 185 -9.45 9.13 7.29
N SER A 186 -8.12 9.00 7.19
CA SER A 186 -7.20 9.74 8.05
C SER A 186 -5.78 9.84 7.47
N ASP A 187 -5.11 10.97 7.70
CA ASP A 187 -3.70 11.17 7.30
C ASP A 187 -2.73 10.30 8.10
N SER A 188 -3.15 9.84 9.28
CA SER A 188 -2.28 9.12 10.19
C SER A 188 -3.03 8.08 11.00
N ILE A 189 -2.33 6.97 11.25
CA ILE A 189 -2.76 5.87 12.12
C ILE A 189 -1.82 5.83 13.31
N GLN A 190 -2.38 5.73 14.51
CA GLN A 190 -1.67 5.45 15.75
C GLN A 190 -2.14 4.12 16.32
N VAL A 191 -1.19 3.24 16.66
CA VAL A 191 -1.51 1.99 17.36
C VAL A 191 -1.05 2.13 18.81
N GLN A 192 -1.98 2.22 19.75
CA GLN A 192 -1.71 2.30 21.19
C GLN A 192 -2.42 1.14 21.90
N ASN A 193 -1.68 0.36 22.70
CA ASN A 193 -2.24 -0.74 23.52
C ASN A 193 -3.11 -1.75 22.73
N LYS A 194 -2.74 -2.05 21.48
CA LYS A 194 -3.51 -2.91 20.54
C LYS A 194 -4.83 -2.30 20.04
N ASN A 195 -5.08 -1.02 20.30
CA ASN A 195 -6.16 -0.27 19.68
C ASN A 195 -5.59 0.65 18.61
N THR A 196 -6.30 0.73 17.49
CA THR A 196 -5.92 1.57 16.37
C THR A 196 -6.76 2.84 16.38
N MET A 197 -6.11 4.00 16.37
CA MET A 197 -6.74 5.32 16.39
C MET A 197 -6.32 6.14 15.17
N LEU A 198 -7.25 6.93 14.65
CA LEU A 198 -7.07 7.85 13.55
C LEU A 198 -6.86 9.27 14.07
N THR A 199 -5.81 9.95 13.60
CA THR A 199 -5.56 11.36 13.91
C THR A 199 -5.59 12.23 12.67
N ASN A 200 -6.14 13.45 12.79
CA ASN A 200 -6.42 14.39 11.69
C ASN A 200 -7.53 13.97 10.71
N SER A 201 -8.36 12.98 11.07
CA SER A 201 -9.42 12.45 10.19
C SER A 201 -10.39 13.50 9.66
N ARG A 202 -10.76 14.51 10.46
CA ARG A 202 -11.64 15.61 9.99
C ARG A 202 -11.02 16.42 8.85
N ILE A 203 -9.72 16.74 8.92
CA ILE A 203 -9.03 17.54 7.89
C ILE A 203 -8.84 16.69 6.62
N THR A 204 -8.50 15.41 6.77
CA THR A 204 -8.44 14.44 5.67
C THR A 204 -9.80 14.31 4.98
N PHE A 205 -10.85 14.07 5.76
CA PHE A 205 -12.19 13.92 5.23
C PHE A 205 -12.66 15.18 4.51
N ARG A 206 -12.48 16.38 5.09
CA ARG A 206 -12.87 17.64 4.44
C ARG A 206 -12.26 17.76 3.04
N ARG A 207 -10.93 17.58 2.91
CA ARG A 207 -10.24 17.69 1.62
C ARG A 207 -10.73 16.66 0.60
N LEU A 208 -10.96 15.42 1.05
CA LEU A 208 -11.48 14.36 0.19
C LEU A 208 -12.91 14.68 -0.26
N TYR A 209 -13.73 15.13 0.68
CA TYR A 209 -15.12 15.49 0.46
C TYR A 209 -15.25 16.63 -0.54
N GLU A 210 -14.52 17.74 -0.34
CA GLU A 210 -14.52 18.89 -1.24
C GLU A 210 -14.11 18.46 -2.66
N PHE A 211 -13.03 17.68 -2.79
CA PHE A 211 -12.57 17.17 -4.09
C PHE A 211 -13.63 16.31 -4.79
N ILE A 212 -14.17 15.28 -4.11
CA ILE A 212 -15.17 14.39 -4.74
C ILE A 212 -16.47 15.13 -5.03
N SER A 213 -16.86 16.07 -4.16
CA SER A 213 -18.04 16.90 -4.36
C SER A 213 -17.91 17.78 -5.59
N GLU A 214 -16.73 18.37 -5.83
CA GLU A 214 -16.43 19.14 -7.04
C GLU A 214 -16.52 18.27 -8.29
N GLN A 215 -15.92 17.07 -8.26
CA GLN A 215 -15.98 16.13 -9.39
C GLN A 215 -17.44 15.75 -9.72
N LEU A 216 -18.23 15.35 -8.72
CA LEU A 216 -19.62 14.97 -8.92
C LEU A 216 -20.48 16.14 -9.40
N SER A 217 -20.26 17.35 -8.87
CA SER A 217 -21.00 18.55 -9.27
C SER A 217 -20.65 19.00 -10.69
N GLY A 218 -19.42 18.73 -11.14
CA GLY A 218 -18.98 18.94 -12.52
C GLY A 218 -19.44 17.86 -13.50
N GLY A 219 -20.19 16.84 -13.04
CA GLY A 219 -20.66 15.72 -13.88
C GLY A 219 -19.63 14.60 -14.08
N THR A 220 -18.48 14.65 -13.40
CA THR A 220 -17.47 13.59 -13.43
C THR A 220 -17.91 12.44 -12.52
N ALA A 221 -18.13 11.26 -13.09
CA ALA A 221 -18.44 10.06 -12.32
C ALA A 221 -17.30 9.72 -11.35
N CYS A 222 -17.64 9.34 -10.13
CA CYS A 222 -16.69 8.89 -9.12
C CYS A 222 -16.99 7.45 -8.72
N ARG A 223 -15.94 6.66 -8.50
CA ARG A 223 -16.06 5.28 -7.98
C ARG A 223 -14.93 4.98 -7.01
N ILE A 224 -15.10 3.90 -6.25
CA ILE A 224 -14.05 3.28 -5.43
C ILE A 224 -13.90 1.81 -5.80
N ILE A 225 -12.65 1.37 -5.95
CA ILE A 225 -12.28 -0.03 -6.12
C ILE A 225 -11.63 -0.49 -4.81
N ILE A 226 -12.20 -1.51 -4.19
CA ILE A 226 -11.74 -2.07 -2.92
C ILE A 226 -11.11 -3.43 -3.20
N GLN A 227 -9.87 -3.63 -2.73
CA GLN A 227 -9.15 -4.90 -2.84
C GLN A 227 -8.78 -5.41 -1.45
N ASP A 228 -9.08 -6.68 -1.20
CA ASP A 228 -8.63 -7.39 0.01
C ASP A 228 -7.11 -7.64 -0.03
N GLU A 229 -6.55 -8.00 1.12
CA GLU A 229 -5.11 -8.13 1.41
C GLU A 229 -4.34 -9.04 0.46
N ASN A 230 -5.04 -9.91 -0.28
CA ASN A 230 -4.46 -10.80 -1.28
C ASN A 230 -3.95 -10.08 -2.54
N TRP A 231 -4.20 -8.77 -2.72
CA TRP A 231 -3.66 -7.99 -3.85
C TRP A 231 -2.13 -8.06 -3.95
N ILE A 232 -1.43 -8.35 -2.86
CA ILE A 232 0.03 -8.53 -2.87
C ILE A 232 0.47 -9.75 -3.68
N ASN A 233 -0.37 -10.79 -3.75
CA ASN A 233 -0.09 -12.00 -4.52
C ASN A 233 -0.16 -11.76 -6.03
N ASP A 234 -0.84 -10.68 -6.45
CA ASP A 234 -0.93 -10.27 -7.85
C ASP A 234 0.33 -9.52 -8.33
N LEU A 235 1.28 -9.22 -7.43
CA LEU A 235 2.60 -8.68 -7.77
C LEU A 235 3.46 -9.77 -8.41
N LYS A 236 3.19 -10.08 -9.68
CA LYS A 236 4.10 -10.89 -10.49
C LYS A 236 5.40 -10.08 -10.72
N PRO A 237 6.59 -10.71 -10.61
CA PRO A 237 7.81 -10.06 -11.04
C PRO A 237 7.66 -9.71 -12.52
N SER A 238 7.90 -8.45 -12.86
CA SER A 238 8.03 -8.02 -14.26
C SER A 238 9.22 -8.78 -14.85
N THR A 239 8.92 -9.81 -15.66
CA THR A 239 9.90 -10.55 -16.47
C THR A 239 10.48 -9.66 -17.56
#